data_AF-A0A7K2XNF5-F1
#
_entry.id   AF-A0A7K2XNF5-F1
#
_cell.length_a   1.000
_cell.length_b   1.000
_cell.length_c   1.000
_cell.angle_alpha   90.00
_cell.angle_beta   90.00
_cell.angle_gamma   90.00
#
_symmetry.space_group_name_H-M   'P 1'
#
loop_
_entity.id
_entity.type
_entity.pdbx_description
1 polymer ?
#
loop_
_entity_poly.entity_id
_entity_poly.type
_entity_poly.pdbx_seq_one_letter_code
_entity_poly.pdbx_strand_id
1 'polypeptide(L)'
;EIARGRGLTLNSVVQAAWAIALSTHTGRDDIVFGTTVNGRPPEIDGVERMVGLFINTLPTRVRLRPAEPLAALVTRVQDEQARLTPHQHLGLAEVQRAVGHGELFDTSMVFQNYPVSRTGTAGTGIGAAISLVPGKNREATHYPLLLIASARDTMRFRLNYRPDVFDAATAQRVLDRFVRVLRGLVADPDQPVGRLALLGDDERHDALLRWNDTARDVPEDLTVLDLFREQAARTPHAPAVTGTDGTLDYAELDARSSRLAHLLVARGAAPERFVGIALPRTTGMVVALLAVLKTGAAYLPVDPDHPADRIAFVLDDTRPTLLVTTRDLAAALPDTGTPRLHLDDPDLAGALAALPAAAP
;
A
#
# COMPACT_ATOMS: atom_id res chain seq x y z
N GLU A 1 14.33 -33.29 -1.70
CA GLU A 1 15.68 -33.50 -2.28
C GLU A 1 16.52 -32.25 -2.28
N ILE A 2 16.01 -31.11 -2.79
CA ILE A 2 16.68 -29.79 -2.75
C ILE A 2 17.23 -29.47 -1.36
N ALA A 3 16.40 -29.60 -0.31
CA ALA A 3 16.84 -29.35 1.06
C ALA A 3 18.05 -30.24 1.44
N ARG A 4 17.96 -31.55 1.20
CA ARG A 4 19.05 -32.51 1.46
C ARG A 4 20.32 -32.19 0.65
N GLY A 5 20.17 -31.88 -0.64
CA GLY A 5 21.29 -31.57 -1.54
C GLY A 5 22.03 -30.28 -1.18
N ARG A 6 21.38 -29.35 -0.47
CA ARG A 6 21.96 -28.08 0.00
C ARG A 6 22.24 -28.07 1.52
N GLY A 7 22.11 -29.21 2.21
CA GLY A 7 22.33 -29.29 3.66
C GLY A 7 21.29 -28.52 4.51
N LEU A 8 20.09 -28.31 3.97
CA LEU A 8 19.00 -27.59 4.62
C LEU A 8 18.02 -28.56 5.31
N THR A 9 17.49 -28.16 6.46
CA THR A 9 16.41 -28.87 7.14
C THR A 9 15.05 -28.51 6.55
N LEU A 10 14.12 -29.46 6.57
CA LEU A 10 12.73 -29.20 6.20
C LEU A 10 12.07 -28.16 7.11
N ASN A 11 12.48 -28.08 8.38
CA ASN A 11 12.00 -27.08 9.31
C ASN A 11 12.37 -25.66 8.84
N SER A 12 13.63 -25.42 8.47
CA SER A 12 14.08 -24.11 7.95
C SER A 12 13.38 -23.71 6.66
N VAL A 13 13.12 -24.68 5.77
CA VAL A 13 12.31 -24.45 4.56
C VAL A 13 10.90 -23.98 4.92
N VAL A 14 10.24 -24.65 5.87
CA VAL A 14 8.88 -24.28 6.27
C VAL A 14 8.85 -22.93 6.99
N GLN A 15 9.83 -22.63 7.85
CA GLN A 15 9.94 -21.33 8.53
C GLN A 15 10.11 -20.18 7.53
N ALA A 16 11.00 -20.32 6.54
CA ALA A 16 11.19 -19.32 5.50
C ALA A 16 9.93 -19.13 4.65
N ALA A 17 9.28 -20.23 4.26
CA ALA A 17 8.04 -20.18 3.50
C ALA A 17 6.89 -19.53 4.30
N TRP A 18 6.81 -19.78 5.60
CA TRP A 18 5.84 -19.17 6.49
C TRP A 18 6.08 -17.65 6.64
N ALA A 19 7.33 -17.23 6.80
CA ALA A 19 7.68 -15.81 6.84
C ALA A 19 7.26 -15.07 5.57
N ILE A 20 7.52 -15.65 4.38
CA ILE A 20 7.09 -15.06 3.10
C ILE A 20 5.56 -15.03 2.97
N ALA A 21 4.86 -16.08 3.41
CA ALA A 21 3.40 -16.07 3.38
C ALA A 21 2.82 -14.95 4.25
N LEU A 22 3.36 -14.75 5.46
CA LEU A 22 2.94 -13.71 6.38
C LEU A 22 3.30 -12.29 5.91
N SER A 23 4.41 -12.09 5.20
CA SER A 23 4.77 -10.76 4.68
C SER A 23 3.72 -10.21 3.74
N THR A 24 3.09 -11.06 2.93
CA THR A 24 2.01 -10.64 2.03
C THR A 24 0.75 -10.17 2.73
N HIS A 25 0.54 -10.57 3.99
CA HIS A 25 -0.64 -10.20 4.76
C HIS A 25 -0.36 -9.02 5.68
N THR A 26 0.88 -8.88 6.14
CA THR A 26 1.30 -7.80 7.04
C THR A 26 1.86 -6.58 6.30
N GLY A 27 2.25 -6.73 5.03
CA GLY A 27 2.97 -5.70 4.26
C GLY A 27 4.37 -5.41 4.81
N ARG A 28 4.96 -6.34 5.58
CA ARG A 28 6.24 -6.16 6.28
C ARG A 28 7.28 -7.13 5.78
N ASP A 29 8.53 -6.68 5.74
CA ASP A 29 9.69 -7.52 5.45
C ASP A 29 10.38 -8.02 6.73
N ASP A 30 9.99 -7.57 7.91
CA ASP A 30 10.52 -8.06 9.19
C ASP A 30 9.41 -8.80 9.94
N ILE A 31 9.45 -10.14 9.86
CA ILE A 31 8.38 -11.01 10.32
C ILE A 31 8.80 -11.73 11.60
N VAL A 32 7.94 -11.71 12.61
CA VAL A 32 8.13 -12.47 13.85
C VAL A 32 6.94 -13.42 14.04
N PHE A 33 7.24 -14.70 14.24
CA PHE A 33 6.25 -15.73 14.58
C PHE A 33 6.81 -16.64 15.67
N GLY A 34 5.93 -17.30 16.41
CA GLY A 34 6.33 -18.32 17.39
C GLY A 34 6.76 -19.60 16.68
N THR A 35 7.90 -20.16 17.05
CA THR A 35 8.27 -21.53 16.67
C THR A 35 8.28 -22.40 17.91
N THR A 36 7.66 -23.57 17.83
CA THR A 36 7.77 -24.59 18.87
C THR A 36 9.04 -25.42 18.69
N VAL A 37 9.92 -25.39 19.69
CA VAL A 37 11.18 -26.15 19.76
C VAL A 37 11.08 -27.29 20.77
N ASN A 38 11.86 -28.36 20.59
CA ASN A 38 11.81 -29.54 21.47
C ASN A 38 12.37 -29.26 22.88
N GLY A 39 13.24 -28.24 23.03
CA GLY A 39 13.94 -27.87 24.25
C GLY A 39 14.78 -29.00 24.87
N ARG A 40 15.35 -29.87 24.02
CA ARG A 40 16.23 -30.98 24.43
C ARG A 40 17.68 -30.67 24.02
N PRO A 41 18.48 -30.05 24.91
CA PRO A 41 19.86 -29.67 24.59
C PRO A 41 20.75 -30.91 24.38
N PRO A 42 21.53 -30.98 23.28
CA PRO A 42 22.35 -32.16 22.96
C PRO A 42 23.49 -32.41 23.96
N GLU A 43 23.82 -31.44 24.81
CA GLU A 43 24.83 -31.54 25.86
C GLU A 43 24.39 -32.43 27.03
N ILE A 44 23.10 -32.78 27.11
CA ILE A 44 22.56 -33.66 28.15
C ILE A 44 22.47 -35.09 27.61
N ASP A 45 23.33 -35.96 28.11
CA ASP A 45 23.34 -37.38 27.74
C ASP A 45 21.98 -38.04 28.00
N GLY A 46 21.42 -38.66 26.96
CA GLY A 46 20.15 -39.38 27.04
C GLY A 46 18.91 -38.48 27.09
N VAL A 47 19.05 -37.16 26.86
CA VAL A 47 17.93 -36.19 26.88
C VAL A 47 16.78 -36.62 25.99
N GLU A 48 17.04 -37.27 24.85
CA GLU A 48 16.03 -37.73 23.90
C GLU A 48 15.03 -38.75 24.48
N ARG A 49 15.41 -39.45 25.55
CA ARG A 49 14.57 -40.47 26.21
C ARG A 49 13.93 -39.98 27.51
N MET A 50 14.25 -38.76 27.95
CA MET A 50 13.71 -38.22 29.21
C MET A 50 12.23 -37.86 29.07
N VAL A 51 11.44 -38.18 30.10
CA VAL A 51 10.03 -37.78 30.20
C VAL A 51 9.95 -36.51 31.06
N GLY A 52 9.36 -35.45 30.52
CA GLY A 52 9.27 -34.15 31.18
C GLY A 52 8.79 -33.05 30.22
N LEU A 53 8.58 -31.84 30.76
CA LEU A 53 8.23 -30.67 29.96
C LEU A 53 9.50 -30.03 29.40
N PHE A 54 9.79 -30.34 28.14
CA PHE A 54 10.93 -29.76 27.40
C PHE A 54 10.49 -28.79 26.31
N ILE A 55 9.29 -28.98 25.75
CA ILE A 55 8.82 -28.18 24.62
C ILE A 55 8.72 -26.70 25.01
N ASN A 56 9.21 -25.82 24.14
CA ASN A 56 9.20 -24.38 24.37
C ASN A 56 8.71 -23.66 23.11
N THR A 57 8.13 -22.48 23.24
CA THR A 57 7.71 -21.65 22.10
C THR A 57 8.48 -20.34 22.13
N LEU A 58 9.24 -20.07 21.07
CA LEU A 58 10.18 -18.96 21.01
C LEU A 58 9.93 -18.07 19.79
N PRO A 59 10.17 -16.75 19.90
CA PRO A 59 10.07 -15.85 18.76
C PRO A 59 11.12 -16.20 17.71
N THR A 60 10.67 -16.40 16.49
CA THR A 60 11.49 -16.56 15.29
C THR A 60 11.32 -15.31 14.46
N ARG A 61 12.38 -14.51 14.33
CA ARG A 61 12.41 -13.31 13.51
C ARG A 61 13.09 -13.60 12.19
N VAL A 62 12.42 -13.34 11.08
CA VAL A 62 12.94 -13.48 9.72
C VAL A 62 12.81 -12.15 9.00
N ARG A 63 13.95 -11.55 8.66
CA ARG A 63 14.00 -10.38 7.77
C ARG A 63 14.07 -10.83 6.33
N LEU A 64 13.08 -10.49 5.52
CA LEU A 64 13.04 -10.74 4.09
C LEU A 64 13.82 -9.65 3.35
N ARG A 65 14.53 -10.04 2.30
CA ARG A 65 15.24 -9.14 1.41
C ARG A 65 14.74 -9.42 0.00
N PRO A 66 14.08 -8.47 -0.70
CA PRO A 66 13.46 -8.76 -1.99
C PRO A 66 14.41 -9.32 -3.06
N ALA A 67 15.68 -8.92 -3.03
CA ALA A 67 16.71 -9.39 -3.96
C ALA A 67 17.41 -10.69 -3.53
N GLU A 68 17.18 -11.19 -2.31
CA GLU A 68 17.82 -12.42 -1.81
C GLU A 68 17.21 -13.65 -2.52
N PRO A 69 18.04 -14.58 -3.02
CA PRO A 69 17.55 -15.84 -3.56
C PRO A 69 16.80 -16.67 -2.52
N LEU A 70 15.75 -17.39 -2.92
CA LEU A 70 14.94 -18.22 -2.01
C LEU A 70 15.77 -19.22 -1.20
N ALA A 71 16.71 -19.92 -1.82
CA ALA A 71 17.59 -20.85 -1.13
C ALA A 71 18.56 -20.15 -0.17
N ALA A 72 19.06 -18.97 -0.52
CA ALA A 72 19.94 -18.18 0.35
C ALA A 72 19.19 -17.72 1.61
N LEU A 73 17.92 -17.32 1.47
CA LEU A 73 17.05 -17.03 2.61
C LEU A 73 16.90 -18.26 3.52
N VAL A 74 16.64 -19.45 2.97
CA VAL A 74 16.50 -20.67 3.79
C VAL A 74 17.80 -21.01 4.52
N THR A 75 18.95 -20.91 3.86
CA THR A 75 20.26 -21.09 4.49
C THR A 75 20.44 -20.12 5.65
N ARG A 76 20.15 -18.83 5.43
CA ARG A 76 20.29 -17.81 6.47
C ARG A 76 19.35 -18.06 7.66
N VAL A 77 18.09 -18.44 7.41
CA VAL A 77 17.15 -18.83 8.47
C VAL A 77 17.69 -20.01 9.26
N GLN A 78 18.23 -21.04 8.59
CA GLN A 78 18.85 -22.19 9.27
C GLN A 78 20.02 -21.77 10.17
N ASP A 79 20.94 -20.96 9.64
CA ASP A 79 22.12 -20.50 10.38
C ASP A 79 21.72 -19.61 11.58
N GLU A 80 20.71 -18.76 11.41
CA GLU A 80 20.12 -17.97 12.48
C GLU A 80 19.50 -18.86 13.57
N GLN A 81 18.77 -19.91 13.20
CA GLN A 81 18.20 -20.85 14.17
C GLN A 81 19.26 -21.69 14.91
N ALA A 82 20.29 -22.15 14.21
CA ALA A 82 21.37 -22.94 14.80
C ALA A 82 22.13 -22.14 15.88
N ARG A 83 22.34 -20.83 15.67
CA ARG A 83 22.94 -19.95 16.68
C ARG A 83 22.08 -19.76 17.93
N LEU A 84 20.77 -19.97 17.82
CA LEU A 84 19.82 -19.84 18.94
C LEU A 84 19.65 -21.14 19.73
N THR A 85 20.10 -22.29 19.20
CA THR A 85 19.95 -23.60 19.86
C THR A 85 20.42 -23.62 21.33
N PRO A 86 21.59 -23.07 21.71
CA PRO A 86 22.04 -23.05 23.11
C PRO A 86 21.13 -22.25 24.05
N HIS A 87 20.31 -21.35 23.50
CA HIS A 87 19.44 -20.44 24.25
C HIS A 87 17.97 -20.89 24.30
N GLN A 88 17.64 -22.05 23.71
CA GLN A 88 16.26 -22.53 23.62
C GLN A 88 15.62 -22.90 24.97
N HIS A 89 16.43 -22.95 26.04
CA HIS A 89 15.98 -23.19 27.41
C HIS A 89 15.32 -21.96 28.06
N LEU A 90 15.51 -20.76 27.52
CA LEU A 90 14.90 -19.53 28.05
C LEU A 90 13.38 -19.53 27.80
N GLY A 91 12.59 -19.28 28.83
CA GLY A 91 11.12 -19.24 28.69
C GLY A 91 10.65 -17.99 27.94
N LEU A 92 9.54 -18.09 27.19
CA LEU A 92 8.96 -16.96 26.45
C LEU A 92 8.72 -15.71 27.34
N ALA A 93 8.26 -15.91 28.57
CA ALA A 93 8.02 -14.83 29.52
C ALA A 93 9.30 -14.08 29.92
N GLU A 94 10.44 -14.77 29.97
CA GLU A 94 11.75 -14.16 30.23
C GLU A 94 12.20 -13.34 29.01
N VAL A 95 12.02 -13.87 27.81
CA VAL A 95 12.32 -13.15 26.56
C VAL A 95 11.45 -11.89 26.43
N GLN A 96 10.14 -11.99 26.70
CA GLN A 96 9.21 -10.86 26.72
C GLN A 96 9.67 -9.77 27.70
N ARG A 97 10.07 -10.16 28.91
CA ARG A 97 10.57 -9.24 29.93
C ARG A 97 11.88 -8.57 29.52
N ALA A 98 12.81 -9.33 28.93
CA ALA A 98 14.10 -8.81 28.48
C ALA A 98 13.96 -7.81 27.32
N VAL A 99 13.00 -8.05 26.42
CA VAL A 99 12.72 -7.17 25.28
C VAL A 99 11.85 -5.96 25.70
N GLY A 100 11.08 -6.07 26.78
CA GLY A 100 10.17 -5.01 27.25
C GLY A 100 8.85 -4.93 26.48
N HIS A 101 8.44 -6.04 25.84
CA HIS A 101 7.19 -6.13 25.06
C HIS A 101 6.34 -7.30 25.54
N GLY A 102 5.02 -7.05 25.70
CA GLY A 102 4.07 -8.04 26.19
C GLY A 102 3.72 -9.14 25.18
N GLU A 103 3.61 -8.80 23.90
CA GLU A 103 3.36 -9.76 22.81
C GLU A 103 4.47 -9.62 21.77
N LEU A 104 5.13 -10.73 21.45
CA LEU A 104 6.23 -10.76 20.48
C LEU A 104 5.81 -11.31 19.11
N PHE A 105 4.70 -12.05 19.06
CA PHE A 105 4.14 -12.66 17.86
C PHE A 105 2.69 -13.09 18.08
N ASP A 106 1.91 -13.06 16.99
CA ASP A 106 0.48 -13.41 16.97
C ASP A 106 0.18 -14.64 16.10
N THR A 107 1.22 -15.21 15.49
CA THR A 107 1.12 -16.44 14.71
C THR A 107 2.17 -17.43 15.19
N SER A 108 1.91 -18.71 15.03
CA SER A 108 2.83 -19.76 15.45
C SER A 108 2.98 -20.85 14.40
N MET A 109 4.12 -21.52 14.43
CA MET A 109 4.51 -22.59 13.53
C MET A 109 5.11 -23.76 14.33
N VAL A 110 4.61 -24.96 14.04
CA VAL A 110 5.03 -26.20 14.69
C VAL A 110 5.50 -27.18 13.62
N PHE A 111 6.74 -27.66 13.75
CA PHE A 111 7.25 -28.74 12.92
C PHE A 111 7.27 -30.05 13.72
N GLN A 112 6.40 -31.00 13.37
CA GLN A 112 6.33 -32.31 14.02
C GLN A 112 7.21 -33.31 13.28
N ASN A 113 8.33 -33.69 13.90
CA ASN A 113 9.27 -34.68 13.36
C ASN A 113 9.07 -36.10 13.93
N TYR A 114 7.87 -36.43 14.42
CA TYR A 114 7.61 -37.72 15.07
C TYR A 114 6.83 -38.70 14.16
N PRO A 115 7.31 -39.94 13.99
CA PRO A 115 6.46 -41.03 13.54
C PRO A 115 5.52 -41.42 14.68
N VAL A 116 4.40 -40.72 14.85
CA VAL A 116 3.31 -41.25 15.68
C VAL A 116 2.67 -42.36 14.84
N SER A 117 3.15 -43.59 14.94
CA SER A 117 2.52 -44.75 14.29
C SER A 117 1.06 -44.80 14.74
N ARG A 118 0.13 -44.60 13.79
CA ARG A 118 -1.30 -44.89 14.01
C ARG A 118 -1.58 -46.40 14.00
N THR A 119 -0.56 -47.23 13.79
CA THR A 119 -0.65 -48.69 13.78
C THR A 119 -0.21 -49.21 15.15
N GLY A 120 -1.17 -49.33 16.05
CA GLY A 120 -1.00 -49.91 17.38
C GLY A 120 -2.12 -50.89 17.70
N THR A 121 -2.38 -51.87 16.83
CA THR A 121 -3.12 -53.09 17.18
C THR A 121 -2.53 -54.30 16.47
N ALA A 122 -1.28 -54.63 16.78
CA ALA A 122 -0.70 -55.98 16.64
C ALA A 122 0.74 -55.96 17.16
N GLY A 123 0.91 -56.11 18.48
CA GLY A 123 2.24 -56.18 19.10
C GLY A 123 2.11 -56.34 20.60
N THR A 124 2.37 -57.56 21.09
CA THR A 124 2.33 -57.92 22.50
C THR A 124 3.49 -57.28 23.25
N GLY A 125 3.22 -56.14 23.91
CA GLY A 125 4.13 -55.52 24.87
C GLY A 125 3.73 -54.07 25.15
N ILE A 126 3.30 -53.77 26.39
CA ILE A 126 2.99 -52.49 27.08
C ILE A 126 2.19 -51.39 26.32
N GLY A 127 2.16 -51.35 24.98
CA GLY A 127 1.33 -50.50 24.13
C GLY A 127 -0.09 -51.00 23.89
N ALA A 128 -0.50 -52.11 24.51
CA ALA A 128 -1.85 -52.67 24.37
C ALA A 128 -2.93 -51.94 25.19
N ALA A 129 -2.56 -50.93 25.99
CA ALA A 129 -3.47 -50.21 26.88
C ALA A 129 -3.72 -48.73 26.50
N ILE A 130 -3.17 -48.26 25.38
CA ILE A 130 -3.43 -46.89 24.89
C ILE A 130 -4.41 -46.98 23.72
N SER A 131 -5.70 -47.05 24.03
CA SER A 131 -6.75 -46.78 23.04
C SER A 131 -6.75 -45.28 22.74
N LEU A 132 -6.37 -44.90 21.51
CA LEU A 132 -6.67 -43.58 20.98
C LEU A 132 -8.19 -43.43 20.90
N VAL A 133 -8.78 -42.79 21.91
CA VAL A 133 -10.18 -42.34 21.83
C VAL A 133 -10.25 -41.38 20.64
N PRO A 134 -11.16 -41.56 19.67
CA PRO A 134 -11.38 -40.60 18.59
C PRO A 134 -12.05 -39.35 19.18
N GLY A 135 -11.29 -38.56 19.92
CA GLY A 135 -11.66 -37.22 20.31
C GLY A 135 -11.43 -36.30 19.11
N LYS A 136 -12.38 -35.42 18.83
CA LYS A 136 -12.06 -34.21 18.07
C LYS A 136 -10.99 -33.48 18.88
N ASN A 137 -9.72 -33.56 18.46
CA ASN A 137 -8.65 -32.73 19.01
C ASN A 137 -9.02 -31.27 18.76
N ARG A 138 -9.79 -30.68 19.70
CA ARG A 138 -9.99 -29.24 19.80
C ARG A 138 -8.74 -28.70 20.47
N GLU A 139 -7.64 -28.65 19.72
CA GLU A 139 -6.55 -27.74 20.04
C GLU A 139 -7.15 -26.33 19.98
N ALA A 140 -7.45 -25.73 21.12
CA ALA A 140 -7.82 -24.32 21.15
C ALA A 140 -6.61 -23.53 20.67
N THR A 141 -6.71 -22.92 19.49
CA THR A 141 -5.62 -22.13 18.92
C THR A 141 -5.47 -20.86 19.76
N HIS A 142 -4.43 -20.80 20.61
CA HIS A 142 -4.11 -19.60 21.38
C HIS A 142 -3.66 -18.44 20.46
N TYR A 143 -3.17 -18.75 19.26
CA TYR A 143 -2.74 -17.79 18.25
C TYR A 143 -3.79 -17.64 17.14
N PRO A 144 -4.04 -16.43 16.62
CA PRO A 144 -4.87 -16.19 15.45
C PRO A 144 -4.64 -17.14 14.27
N LEU A 145 -3.37 -17.48 14.00
CA LEU A 145 -2.97 -18.51 13.02
C LEU A 145 -1.92 -19.46 13.63
N LEU A 146 -2.12 -20.76 13.44
CA LEU A 146 -1.18 -21.81 13.84
C LEU A 146 -0.95 -22.77 12.68
N LEU A 147 0.25 -22.70 12.09
CA LEU A 147 0.69 -23.62 11.04
C LEU A 147 1.34 -24.86 11.66
N ILE A 148 0.82 -26.03 11.35
CA ILE A 148 1.37 -27.32 11.79
C ILE A 148 1.86 -28.07 10.55
N ALA A 149 3.17 -28.27 10.48
CA ALA A 149 3.83 -29.05 9.44
C ALA A 149 4.26 -30.40 10.00
N SER A 150 4.04 -31.48 9.25
CA SER A 150 4.50 -32.81 9.60
C SER A 150 5.11 -33.50 8.39
N ALA A 151 6.25 -34.15 8.59
CA ALA A 151 6.95 -34.93 7.57
C ALA A 151 6.77 -36.42 7.85
N ARG A 152 6.03 -37.13 6.98
CA ARG A 152 5.97 -38.61 6.95
C ARG A 152 6.41 -39.06 5.55
N ASP A 153 5.59 -39.86 4.86
CA ASP A 153 5.81 -40.18 3.44
C ASP A 153 5.60 -38.96 2.54
N THR A 154 4.75 -38.04 2.98
CA THR A 154 4.52 -36.73 2.35
C THR A 154 4.54 -35.62 3.40
N MET A 155 4.78 -34.39 2.95
CA MET A 155 4.56 -33.20 3.78
C MET A 155 3.06 -32.97 3.93
N ARG A 156 2.61 -32.80 5.17
CA ARG A 156 1.24 -32.35 5.48
C ARG A 156 1.28 -31.04 6.25
N PHE A 157 0.47 -30.09 5.79
CA PHE A 157 0.31 -28.78 6.40
C PHE A 157 -1.13 -28.61 6.86
N ARG A 158 -1.32 -28.20 8.11
CA ARG A 158 -2.62 -27.84 8.67
C ARG A 158 -2.53 -26.44 9.24
N LEU A 159 -3.42 -25.56 8.83
CA LEU A 159 -3.54 -24.22 9.39
C LEU A 159 -4.78 -24.19 10.28
N ASN A 160 -4.57 -24.11 11.60
CA ASN A 160 -5.65 -23.76 12.51
C ASN A 160 -5.76 -22.23 12.57
N TYR A 161 -6.98 -21.72 12.61
CA TYR A 161 -7.23 -20.29 12.70
C TYR A 161 -8.32 -19.99 13.73
N ARG A 162 -8.32 -18.75 14.23
CA ARG A 162 -9.37 -18.22 15.10
C ARG A 162 -10.51 -17.62 14.26
N PRO A 163 -11.72 -18.19 14.29
CA PRO A 163 -12.83 -17.72 13.45
C PRO A 163 -13.36 -16.34 13.84
N ASP A 164 -13.03 -15.84 15.04
CA ASP A 164 -13.32 -14.49 15.48
C ASP A 164 -12.35 -13.44 14.88
N VAL A 165 -11.25 -13.87 14.28
CA VAL A 165 -10.25 -12.99 13.63
C VAL A 165 -10.19 -13.22 12.11
N PHE A 166 -10.27 -14.48 11.67
CA PHE A 166 -10.16 -14.87 10.27
C PHE A 166 -11.38 -15.68 9.82
N ASP A 167 -11.94 -15.32 8.67
CA ASP A 167 -12.85 -16.22 7.97
C ASP A 167 -12.09 -17.39 7.30
N ALA A 168 -12.81 -18.46 6.97
CA ALA A 168 -12.24 -19.66 6.38
C ALA A 168 -11.53 -19.38 5.04
N ALA A 169 -12.09 -18.48 4.22
CA ALA A 169 -11.56 -18.16 2.91
C ALA A 169 -10.21 -17.42 3.02
N THR A 170 -10.07 -16.52 3.99
CA THR A 170 -8.84 -15.79 4.28
C THR A 170 -7.76 -16.71 4.82
N ALA A 171 -8.10 -17.58 5.77
CA ALA A 171 -7.17 -18.58 6.27
C ALA A 171 -6.69 -19.52 5.15
N GLN A 172 -7.60 -19.96 4.27
CA GLN A 172 -7.24 -20.77 3.11
C GLN A 172 -6.31 -20.03 2.16
N ARG A 173 -6.56 -18.75 1.84
CA ARG A 173 -5.66 -17.92 1.01
C ARG A 173 -4.26 -17.82 1.61
N VAL A 174 -4.13 -17.67 2.94
CA VAL A 174 -2.81 -17.67 3.60
C VAL A 174 -2.09 -19.00 3.41
N LEU A 175 -2.80 -20.12 3.57
CA LEU A 175 -2.23 -21.45 3.34
C LEU A 175 -1.84 -21.68 1.87
N ASP A 176 -2.66 -21.22 0.92
CA ASP A 176 -2.38 -21.33 -0.51
C ASP A 176 -1.14 -20.52 -0.91
N ARG A 177 -0.98 -19.31 -0.34
CA ARG A 177 0.23 -18.49 -0.48
C ARG A 177 1.46 -19.23 0.05
N PHE A 178 1.37 -19.81 1.25
CA PHE A 178 2.43 -20.64 1.82
C PHE A 178 2.81 -21.81 0.89
N VAL A 179 1.83 -22.51 0.33
CA VAL A 179 2.07 -23.60 -0.64
C VAL A 179 2.72 -23.09 -1.92
N ARG A 180 2.30 -21.91 -2.43
CA ARG A 180 2.94 -21.27 -3.59
C ARG A 180 4.40 -20.93 -3.33
N VAL A 181 4.76 -20.50 -2.12
CA VAL A 181 6.17 -20.31 -1.74
C VAL A 181 6.97 -21.59 -1.83
N LEU A 182 6.45 -22.68 -1.26
CA LEU A 182 7.11 -23.99 -1.33
C LEU A 182 7.28 -24.46 -2.78
N ARG A 183 6.27 -24.25 -3.63
CA ARG A 183 6.34 -24.58 -5.07
C ARG A 183 7.39 -23.72 -5.79
N GLY A 184 7.46 -22.42 -5.50
CA GLY A 184 8.46 -21.52 -6.06
C GLY A 184 9.88 -21.94 -5.70
N LEU A 185 10.13 -22.26 -4.42
CA LEU A 185 11.43 -22.75 -3.95
C LEU A 185 11.84 -24.06 -4.64
N VAL A 186 10.88 -24.92 -4.96
CA VAL A 186 11.16 -26.18 -5.68
C VAL A 186 11.41 -25.95 -7.18
N ALA A 187 10.70 -24.99 -7.79
CA ALA A 187 10.81 -24.69 -9.21
C ALA A 187 12.11 -23.93 -9.54
N ASP A 188 12.43 -22.89 -8.78
CA ASP A 188 13.64 -22.09 -8.95
C ASP A 188 14.16 -21.59 -7.59
N PRO A 189 15.08 -22.33 -6.95
CA PRO A 189 15.64 -21.95 -5.66
C PRO A 189 16.49 -20.67 -5.70
N ASP A 190 16.95 -20.26 -6.88
CA ASP A 190 17.82 -19.10 -7.03
C ASP A 190 17.00 -17.84 -7.46
N GLN A 191 15.68 -17.97 -7.63
CA GLN A 191 14.75 -16.87 -7.82
C GLN A 191 14.80 -15.89 -6.62
N PRO A 192 14.84 -14.56 -6.85
CA PRO A 192 14.71 -13.57 -5.78
C PRO A 192 13.34 -13.65 -5.08
N VAL A 193 13.33 -13.53 -3.75
CA VAL A 193 12.11 -13.55 -2.91
C VAL A 193 11.03 -12.58 -3.43
N GLY A 194 11.43 -11.37 -3.83
CA GLY A 194 10.51 -10.33 -4.30
C GLY A 194 9.90 -10.58 -5.68
N ARG A 195 10.37 -11.59 -6.43
CA ARG A 195 9.81 -11.96 -7.74
C ARG A 195 8.83 -13.13 -7.67
N LEU A 196 8.58 -13.66 -6.49
CA LEU A 196 7.72 -14.80 -6.30
C LEU A 196 6.25 -14.41 -6.54
N ALA A 197 5.57 -15.13 -7.45
CA ALA A 197 4.16 -14.94 -7.72
C ALA A 197 3.30 -15.55 -6.60
N LEU A 198 2.88 -14.71 -5.65
CA LEU A 198 2.19 -15.15 -4.44
C LEU A 198 0.67 -15.07 -4.53
N LEU A 199 0.11 -14.31 -5.47
CA LEU A 199 -1.34 -14.28 -5.70
C LEU A 199 -1.78 -15.48 -6.53
N GLY A 200 -2.96 -16.02 -6.23
CA GLY A 200 -3.60 -17.01 -7.09
C GLY A 200 -4.12 -16.37 -8.37
N ASP A 201 -4.49 -17.19 -9.35
CA ASP A 201 -5.00 -16.69 -10.63
C ASP A 201 -6.26 -15.83 -10.44
N ASP A 202 -7.20 -16.26 -9.58
CA ASP A 202 -8.40 -15.49 -9.26
C ASP A 202 -8.07 -14.19 -8.49
N GLU A 203 -7.20 -14.26 -7.47
CA GLU A 203 -6.77 -13.07 -6.72
C GLU A 203 -6.08 -12.05 -7.65
N ARG A 204 -5.27 -12.54 -8.59
CA ARG A 204 -4.57 -11.72 -9.58
C ARG A 204 -5.54 -11.16 -10.62
N HIS A 205 -6.50 -11.94 -11.08
CA HIS A 205 -7.55 -11.49 -11.99
C HIS A 205 -8.39 -10.39 -11.35
N ASP A 206 -8.78 -10.56 -10.09
CA ASP A 206 -9.55 -9.56 -9.36
C ASP A 206 -8.77 -8.25 -9.22
N ALA A 207 -7.51 -8.33 -8.77
CA ALA A 207 -6.67 -7.17 -8.55
C ALA A 207 -6.27 -6.43 -9.83
N LEU A 208 -6.06 -7.14 -10.95
CA LEU A 208 -5.60 -6.53 -12.19
C LEU A 208 -6.74 -6.13 -13.13
N LEU A 209 -7.83 -6.89 -13.16
CA LEU A 209 -8.90 -6.73 -14.14
C LEU A 209 -10.21 -6.32 -13.48
N ARG A 210 -10.78 -7.16 -12.60
CA ARG A 210 -12.15 -6.95 -12.08
C ARG A 210 -12.30 -5.64 -11.31
N TRP A 211 -11.35 -5.30 -10.44
CA TRP A 211 -11.40 -4.04 -9.67
C TRP A 211 -11.05 -2.80 -10.50
N ASN A 212 -10.38 -2.99 -11.65
CA ASN A 212 -9.95 -1.92 -12.54
C ASN A 212 -10.81 -1.81 -13.81
N ASP A 213 -11.97 -2.48 -13.85
CA ASP A 213 -12.93 -2.38 -14.95
C ASP A 213 -13.70 -1.05 -14.86
N THR A 214 -12.97 0.05 -15.04
CA THR A 214 -13.43 1.43 -14.90
C THR A 214 -13.43 2.19 -16.22
N ALA A 215 -13.16 1.50 -17.34
CA ALA A 215 -13.21 2.07 -18.67
C ALA A 215 -14.64 2.57 -18.97
N ARG A 216 -14.72 3.83 -19.41
CA ARG A 216 -15.96 4.50 -19.79
C ARG A 216 -15.69 5.30 -21.06
N ASP A 217 -16.62 5.25 -21.99
CA ASP A 217 -16.55 6.11 -23.17
C ASP A 217 -16.72 7.57 -22.73
N VAL A 218 -15.69 8.36 -22.96
CA VAL A 218 -15.68 9.82 -22.76
C VAL A 218 -15.33 10.47 -24.09
N PRO A 219 -15.95 11.61 -24.46
CA PRO A 219 -15.60 12.31 -25.69
C PRO A 219 -14.11 12.71 -25.69
N GLU A 220 -13.35 12.25 -26.69
CA GLU A 220 -11.90 12.51 -26.79
C GLU A 220 -11.58 13.90 -27.36
N ASP A 221 -12.49 14.43 -28.18
CA ASP A 221 -12.28 15.67 -28.94
C ASP A 221 -12.80 16.93 -28.24
N LEU A 222 -13.45 16.79 -27.08
CA LEU A 222 -14.06 17.90 -26.35
C LEU A 222 -13.20 18.35 -25.19
N THR A 223 -12.91 19.65 -25.15
CA THR A 223 -12.32 20.28 -23.97
C THR A 223 -13.39 20.67 -22.96
N VAL A 224 -12.98 20.94 -21.71
CA VAL A 224 -13.86 21.54 -20.69
C VAL A 224 -14.46 22.87 -21.19
N LEU A 225 -13.75 23.62 -22.03
CA LEU A 225 -14.26 24.86 -22.62
C LEU A 225 -15.34 24.61 -23.68
N ASP A 226 -15.24 23.53 -24.45
CA ASP A 226 -16.26 23.19 -25.43
C ASP A 226 -17.56 22.79 -24.72
N LEU A 227 -17.44 21.97 -23.66
CA LEU A 227 -18.57 21.63 -22.79
C LEU A 227 -19.18 22.88 -22.12
N PHE A 228 -18.35 23.83 -21.69
CA PHE A 228 -18.82 25.11 -21.15
C PHE A 228 -19.55 25.96 -22.20
N ARG A 229 -19.03 26.06 -23.43
CA ARG A 229 -19.66 26.81 -24.53
C ARG A 229 -21.00 26.20 -24.92
N GLU A 230 -21.08 24.88 -25.02
CA GLU A 230 -22.34 24.17 -25.27
C GLU A 230 -23.38 24.46 -24.19
N GLN A 231 -22.96 24.44 -22.92
CA GLN A 231 -23.83 24.80 -21.80
C GLN A 231 -24.29 26.26 -21.87
N ALA A 232 -23.37 27.19 -22.15
CA ALA A 232 -23.67 28.61 -22.20
C ALA A 232 -24.63 28.96 -23.35
N ALA A 233 -24.48 28.30 -24.51
CA ALA A 233 -25.41 28.43 -25.62
C ALA A 233 -26.79 27.84 -25.31
N ARG A 234 -26.84 26.74 -24.56
CA ARG A 234 -28.08 26.03 -24.23
C ARG A 234 -28.95 26.78 -23.20
N THR A 235 -28.33 27.39 -22.19
CA THR A 235 -29.06 28.10 -21.11
C THR A 235 -28.38 29.42 -20.74
N PRO A 236 -28.37 30.42 -21.64
CA PRO A 236 -27.59 31.65 -21.46
C PRO A 236 -27.95 32.43 -20.19
N HIS A 237 -29.26 32.49 -19.85
CA HIS A 237 -29.77 33.24 -18.70
C HIS A 237 -29.92 32.43 -17.42
N ALA A 238 -29.44 31.18 -17.41
CA ALA A 238 -29.43 30.39 -16.18
C ALA A 238 -28.26 30.85 -15.28
N PRO A 239 -28.43 30.87 -13.95
CA PRO A 239 -27.34 31.12 -13.02
C PRO A 239 -26.17 30.16 -13.27
N ALA A 240 -24.97 30.69 -13.50
CA ALA A 240 -23.76 29.91 -13.72
C ALA A 240 -22.84 29.89 -12.49
N VAL A 241 -22.61 31.06 -11.88
CA VAL A 241 -21.73 31.21 -10.71
C VAL A 241 -22.34 32.19 -9.74
N THR A 242 -22.40 31.80 -8.46
CA THR A 242 -22.84 32.66 -7.35
C THR A 242 -21.67 32.82 -6.38
N GLY A 243 -21.28 34.07 -6.12
CA GLY A 243 -20.26 34.45 -5.15
C GLY A 243 -20.80 35.47 -4.14
N THR A 244 -19.91 35.97 -3.29
CA THR A 244 -20.23 37.05 -2.34
C THR A 244 -20.51 38.38 -3.02
N ASP A 245 -20.04 38.54 -4.25
CA ASP A 245 -20.17 39.70 -5.13
C ASP A 245 -21.37 39.62 -6.10
N GLY A 246 -22.22 38.60 -5.94
CA GLY A 246 -23.46 38.41 -6.71
C GLY A 246 -23.47 37.14 -7.56
N THR A 247 -24.40 37.10 -8.51
CA THR A 247 -24.60 35.96 -9.42
C THR A 247 -24.35 36.39 -10.85
N LEU A 248 -23.60 35.58 -11.60
CA LEU A 248 -23.46 35.69 -13.05
C LEU A 248 -24.27 34.59 -13.72
N ASP A 249 -25.01 34.95 -14.77
CA ASP A 249 -25.55 33.95 -15.70
C ASP A 249 -24.45 33.43 -16.66
N TYR A 250 -24.78 32.41 -17.47
CA TYR A 250 -23.81 31.83 -18.40
C TYR A 250 -23.36 32.82 -19.47
N ALA A 251 -24.25 33.68 -19.97
CA ALA A 251 -23.93 34.67 -20.99
C ALA A 251 -22.97 35.75 -20.46
N GLU A 252 -23.21 36.23 -19.24
CA GLU A 252 -22.34 37.19 -18.55
C GLU A 252 -20.98 36.58 -18.24
N LEU A 253 -20.95 35.35 -17.73
CA LEU A 253 -19.71 34.64 -17.43
C LEU A 253 -18.88 34.41 -18.67
N ASP A 254 -19.49 33.98 -19.77
CA ASP A 254 -18.81 33.76 -21.04
C ASP A 254 -18.26 35.08 -21.60
N ALA A 255 -19.07 36.13 -21.65
CA ALA A 255 -18.65 37.44 -22.16
C ALA A 255 -17.52 38.06 -21.34
N ARG A 256 -17.61 38.03 -19.99
CA ARG A 256 -16.58 38.59 -19.10
C ARG A 256 -15.27 37.81 -19.22
N SER A 257 -15.34 36.48 -19.25
CA SER A 257 -14.13 35.65 -19.37
C SER A 257 -13.50 35.75 -20.77
N SER A 258 -14.28 35.91 -21.84
CA SER A 258 -13.77 36.16 -23.19
C SER A 258 -13.03 37.49 -23.30
N ARG A 259 -13.59 38.58 -22.76
CA ARG A 259 -12.94 39.90 -22.72
C ARG A 259 -11.62 39.85 -21.98
N LEU A 260 -11.60 39.20 -20.82
CA LEU A 260 -10.36 39.01 -20.07
C LEU A 260 -9.38 38.12 -20.84
N ALA A 261 -9.83 37.07 -21.53
CA ALA A 261 -8.98 36.21 -22.35
C ALA A 261 -8.26 37.00 -23.46
N HIS A 262 -8.96 37.88 -24.18
CA HIS A 262 -8.35 38.78 -25.18
C HIS A 262 -7.24 39.64 -24.57
N LEU A 263 -7.47 40.20 -23.39
CA LEU A 263 -6.44 40.96 -22.69
C LEU A 263 -5.25 40.09 -22.29
N LEU A 264 -5.49 38.88 -21.79
CA LEU A 264 -4.44 37.94 -21.41
C LEU A 264 -3.59 37.53 -22.61
N VAL A 265 -4.22 37.26 -23.77
CA VAL A 265 -3.51 36.99 -25.04
C VAL A 265 -2.65 38.18 -25.45
N ALA A 266 -3.19 39.40 -25.38
CA ALA A 266 -2.43 40.62 -25.66
C ALA A 266 -1.25 40.85 -24.69
N ARG A 267 -1.28 40.21 -23.51
CA ARG A 267 -0.21 40.21 -22.50
C ARG A 267 0.69 38.97 -22.55
N GLY A 268 0.55 38.13 -23.58
CA GLY A 268 1.43 37.00 -23.87
C GLY A 268 0.94 35.64 -23.37
N ALA A 269 -0.27 35.53 -22.83
CA ALA A 269 -0.85 34.23 -22.50
C ALA A 269 -1.10 33.42 -23.79
N ALA A 270 -0.69 32.15 -23.77
CA ALA A 270 -0.71 31.26 -24.93
C ALA A 270 -0.63 29.79 -24.47
N PRO A 271 -0.86 28.81 -25.36
CA PRO A 271 -0.58 27.41 -25.07
C PRO A 271 0.81 27.17 -24.50
N GLU A 272 0.92 26.20 -23.59
CA GLU A 272 2.17 25.84 -22.88
C GLU A 272 2.77 26.96 -22.02
N ARG A 273 2.00 28.02 -21.74
CA ARG A 273 2.35 29.07 -20.78
C ARG A 273 1.48 29.01 -19.54
N PHE A 274 1.98 29.60 -18.47
CA PHE A 274 1.24 29.75 -17.22
C PHE A 274 0.77 31.19 -17.02
N VAL A 275 -0.41 31.34 -16.45
CA VAL A 275 -0.92 32.59 -15.88
C VAL A 275 -1.21 32.36 -14.40
N GLY A 276 -0.54 33.10 -13.53
CA GLY A 276 -0.78 33.06 -12.09
C GLY A 276 -2.13 33.66 -11.74
N ILE A 277 -2.84 33.08 -10.78
CA ILE A 277 -4.10 33.62 -10.23
C ILE A 277 -3.99 33.68 -8.71
N ALA A 278 -3.95 34.91 -8.18
CA ALA A 278 -3.99 35.22 -6.76
C ALA A 278 -5.20 36.15 -6.48
N LEU A 279 -6.39 35.57 -6.40
CA LEU A 279 -7.66 36.30 -6.27
C LEU A 279 -8.46 35.79 -5.06
N PRO A 280 -9.30 36.65 -4.45
CA PRO A 280 -10.26 36.20 -3.45
C PRO A 280 -11.32 35.27 -4.08
N ARG A 281 -12.02 34.50 -3.24
CA ARG A 281 -13.10 33.59 -3.67
C ARG A 281 -14.37 34.35 -4.06
N THR A 282 -14.36 34.98 -5.23
CA THR A 282 -15.46 35.77 -5.82
C THR A 282 -15.82 35.24 -7.22
N THR A 283 -16.89 35.76 -7.82
CA THR A 283 -17.22 35.43 -9.22
C THR A 283 -16.07 35.78 -10.19
N GLY A 284 -15.31 36.85 -9.86
CA GLY A 284 -14.12 37.27 -10.60
C GLY A 284 -13.02 36.21 -10.69
N MET A 285 -12.86 35.37 -9.67
CA MET A 285 -11.89 34.25 -9.72
C MET A 285 -12.28 33.22 -10.79
N VAL A 286 -13.56 32.88 -10.89
CA VAL A 286 -14.05 31.94 -11.91
C VAL A 286 -13.94 32.55 -13.31
N VAL A 287 -14.22 33.84 -13.45
CA VAL A 287 -13.99 34.59 -14.70
C VAL A 287 -12.51 34.50 -15.11
N ALA A 288 -11.58 34.70 -14.18
CA ALA A 288 -10.14 34.61 -14.45
C ALA A 288 -9.69 33.20 -14.86
N LEU A 289 -10.18 32.15 -14.17
CA LEU A 289 -9.88 30.76 -14.51
C LEU A 289 -10.32 30.43 -15.94
N LEU A 290 -11.57 30.75 -16.29
CA LEU A 290 -12.10 30.53 -17.65
C LEU A 290 -11.36 31.37 -18.69
N ALA A 291 -11.02 32.61 -18.36
CA ALA A 291 -10.26 33.48 -19.26
C ALA A 291 -8.88 32.90 -19.60
N VAL A 292 -8.16 32.40 -18.59
CA VAL A 292 -6.86 31.74 -18.80
C VAL A 292 -7.02 30.52 -19.69
N LEU A 293 -7.97 29.63 -19.38
CA LEU A 293 -8.23 28.45 -20.21
C LEU A 293 -8.55 28.84 -21.66
N LYS A 294 -9.35 29.89 -21.88
CA LYS A 294 -9.70 30.38 -23.22
C LYS A 294 -8.50 30.87 -24.04
N THR A 295 -7.39 31.23 -23.40
CA THR A 295 -6.13 31.56 -24.11
C THR A 295 -5.32 30.33 -24.52
N GLY A 296 -5.71 29.13 -24.07
CA GLY A 296 -4.92 27.90 -24.17
C GLY A 296 -3.83 27.77 -23.09
N ALA A 297 -3.60 28.81 -22.29
CA ALA A 297 -2.67 28.76 -21.17
C ALA A 297 -3.21 27.91 -20.00
N ALA A 298 -2.30 27.44 -19.15
CA ALA A 298 -2.62 26.82 -17.88
C ALA A 298 -2.70 27.89 -16.77
N TYR A 299 -3.71 27.81 -15.92
CA TYR A 299 -3.75 28.66 -14.74
C TYR A 299 -2.90 28.06 -13.61
N LEU A 300 -2.20 28.93 -12.88
CA LEU A 300 -1.43 28.58 -11.69
C LEU A 300 -2.09 29.23 -10.48
N PRO A 301 -2.82 28.48 -9.63
CA PRO A 301 -3.37 29.01 -8.39
C PRO A 301 -2.25 29.42 -7.43
N VAL A 302 -2.31 30.65 -6.94
CA VAL A 302 -1.39 31.18 -5.94
C VAL A 302 -2.20 31.60 -4.73
N ASP A 303 -2.04 30.87 -3.63
CA ASP A 303 -2.70 31.17 -2.36
C ASP A 303 -1.92 32.27 -1.62
N PRO A 304 -2.50 33.46 -1.40
CA PRO A 304 -1.87 34.55 -0.67
C PRO A 304 -1.62 34.23 0.82
N ASP A 305 -2.31 33.24 1.40
CA ASP A 305 -2.15 32.85 2.80
C ASP A 305 -0.88 31.99 3.04
N HIS A 306 -0.21 31.57 1.97
CA HIS A 306 1.07 30.87 2.07
C HIS A 306 2.22 31.80 2.50
N PRO A 307 3.27 31.25 3.15
CA PRO A 307 4.47 32.02 3.44
C PRO A 307 5.09 32.63 2.17
N ALA A 308 5.61 33.85 2.28
CA ALA A 308 6.17 34.60 1.15
C ALA A 308 7.25 33.80 0.38
N ASP A 309 8.15 33.12 1.09
CA ASP A 309 9.19 32.29 0.47
C ASP A 309 8.61 31.15 -0.38
N ARG A 310 7.48 30.57 0.03
CA ARG A 310 6.79 29.51 -0.75
C ARG A 310 6.16 30.08 -2.01
N ILE A 311 5.55 31.26 -1.91
CA ILE A 311 4.95 31.94 -3.06
C ILE A 311 6.05 32.34 -4.05
N ALA A 312 7.15 32.92 -3.57
CA ALA A 312 8.29 33.30 -4.38
C ALA A 312 8.87 32.10 -5.11
N PHE A 313 9.11 31.00 -4.39
CA PHE A 313 9.59 29.74 -4.97
C PHE A 313 8.69 29.25 -6.11
N VAL A 314 7.37 29.22 -5.91
CA VAL A 314 6.42 28.78 -6.95
C VAL A 314 6.49 29.71 -8.16
N LEU A 315 6.47 31.03 -7.96
CA LEU A 315 6.50 31.99 -9.07
C LEU A 315 7.83 31.93 -9.85
N ASP A 316 8.97 31.76 -9.16
CA ASP A 316 10.29 31.68 -9.78
C ASP A 316 10.51 30.39 -10.56
N ASP A 317 9.94 29.27 -10.08
CA ASP A 317 10.00 27.95 -10.74
C ASP A 317 9.08 27.90 -11.96
N THR A 318 7.83 28.38 -11.82
CA THR A 318 6.83 28.29 -12.89
C THR A 318 6.92 29.41 -13.92
N ARG A 319 7.55 30.55 -13.56
CA ARG A 319 7.72 31.76 -14.39
C ARG A 319 6.46 32.12 -15.20
N PRO A 320 5.32 32.36 -14.54
CA PRO A 320 4.10 32.68 -15.23
C PRO A 320 4.27 33.97 -16.04
N THR A 321 3.59 34.03 -17.18
CA THR A 321 3.65 35.19 -18.09
C THR A 321 3.15 36.46 -17.41
N LEU A 322 2.14 36.30 -16.55
CA LEU A 322 1.64 37.33 -15.67
C LEU A 322 0.93 36.72 -14.45
N LEU A 323 0.71 37.53 -13.44
CA LEU A 323 -0.05 37.21 -12.23
C LEU A 323 -1.31 38.08 -12.16
N VAL A 324 -2.48 37.46 -12.30
CA VAL A 324 -3.78 38.10 -12.12
C VAL A 324 -4.10 38.17 -10.63
N THR A 325 -4.31 39.38 -10.10
CA THR A 325 -4.54 39.61 -8.68
C THR A 325 -5.37 40.87 -8.43
N THR A 326 -5.55 41.28 -7.17
CA THR A 326 -6.10 42.58 -6.79
C THR A 326 -5.00 43.47 -6.22
N ARG A 327 -5.20 44.79 -6.13
CA ARG A 327 -4.21 45.71 -5.53
C ARG A 327 -3.91 45.34 -4.07
N ASP A 328 -4.94 45.03 -3.29
CA ASP A 328 -4.78 44.66 -1.87
C ASP A 328 -3.96 43.37 -1.70
N LEU A 329 -4.26 42.33 -2.49
CA LEU A 329 -3.51 41.08 -2.44
C LEU A 329 -2.08 41.25 -2.96
N ALA A 330 -1.90 42.03 -4.02
CA ALA A 330 -0.58 42.29 -4.57
C ALA A 330 0.38 42.88 -3.53
N ALA A 331 -0.09 43.74 -2.63
CA ALA A 331 0.73 44.32 -1.57
C ALA A 331 1.29 43.26 -0.59
N ALA A 332 0.60 42.12 -0.43
CA ALA A 332 1.02 41.02 0.43
C ALA A 332 1.89 39.97 -0.29
N LEU A 333 1.95 40.00 -1.63
CA LEU A 333 2.68 39.01 -2.42
C LEU A 333 4.14 39.41 -2.65
N PRO A 334 5.09 38.46 -2.57
CA PRO A 334 6.51 38.75 -2.81
C PRO A 334 6.74 39.28 -4.23
N ASP A 335 7.67 40.22 -4.37
CA ASP A 335 8.08 40.73 -5.67
C ASP A 335 9.11 39.77 -6.32
N THR A 336 8.66 39.05 -7.35
CA THR A 336 9.47 38.12 -8.14
C THR A 336 9.74 38.65 -9.55
N GLY A 337 9.41 39.92 -9.84
CA GLY A 337 9.50 40.49 -11.18
C GLY A 337 8.46 39.98 -12.17
N THR A 338 7.53 39.11 -11.73
CA THR A 338 6.39 38.67 -12.55
C THR A 338 5.42 39.85 -12.79
N PRO A 339 5.08 40.20 -14.04
CA PRO A 339 4.10 41.25 -14.33
C PRO A 339 2.75 40.98 -13.67
N ARG A 340 2.17 41.99 -13.01
CA ARG A 340 0.89 41.85 -12.30
C ARG A 340 -0.25 42.54 -13.05
N LEU A 341 -1.40 41.87 -13.14
CA LEU A 341 -2.65 42.42 -13.66
C LEU A 341 -3.64 42.57 -12.50
N HIS A 342 -4.01 43.80 -12.16
CA HIS A 342 -4.93 44.11 -11.08
C HIS A 342 -6.38 44.17 -11.60
N LEU A 343 -7.24 43.22 -11.20
CA LEU A 343 -8.63 43.16 -11.68
C LEU A 343 -9.53 44.28 -11.13
N ASP A 344 -9.15 44.88 -10.01
CA ASP A 344 -9.87 45.96 -9.34
C ASP A 344 -9.42 47.37 -9.79
N ASP A 345 -8.58 47.46 -10.83
CA ASP A 345 -8.14 48.73 -11.42
C ASP A 345 -9.33 49.42 -12.14
N PRO A 346 -9.71 50.67 -11.78
CA PRO A 346 -10.83 51.38 -12.40
C PRO A 346 -10.64 51.58 -13.92
N ASP A 347 -9.40 51.73 -14.38
CA ASP A 347 -9.12 51.94 -15.81
C ASP A 347 -9.25 50.65 -16.62
N LEU A 348 -9.15 49.49 -15.95
CA LEU A 348 -9.29 48.18 -16.57
C LEU A 348 -10.74 47.87 -16.98
N ALA A 349 -11.73 48.34 -16.20
CA ALA A 349 -13.14 48.06 -16.49
C ALA A 349 -13.57 48.62 -17.86
N GLY A 350 -13.16 49.85 -18.17
CA GLY A 350 -13.42 50.48 -19.47
C GLY A 350 -12.68 49.78 -20.62
N ALA A 351 -11.43 49.37 -20.40
CA ALA A 351 -10.65 48.62 -21.39
C ALA A 351 -11.27 47.25 -21.70
N LEU A 352 -11.69 46.50 -20.68
CA LEU A 352 -12.36 45.21 -20.86
C LEU A 352 -13.70 45.34 -21.59
N ALA A 353 -14.46 46.40 -21.32
CA ALA A 353 -15.75 46.64 -21.99
C ALA A 353 -15.62 46.86 -23.50
N ALA A 354 -14.47 47.39 -23.96
CA ALA A 354 -14.16 47.60 -25.37
C ALA A 354 -13.68 46.33 -26.10
N LEU A 355 -13.34 45.26 -25.37
CA LEU A 355 -12.87 44.01 -25.96
C LEU A 355 -14.03 43.11 -26.43
N PRO A 356 -13.79 42.21 -27.41
CA PRO A 356 -14.81 41.29 -27.90
C PRO A 356 -15.36 40.39 -26.78
N ALA A 357 -16.67 40.15 -26.80
CA ALA A 357 -17.33 39.22 -25.89
C ALA A 357 -17.20 37.75 -26.35
N ALA A 358 -16.76 37.51 -27.59
CA ALA A 358 -16.43 36.18 -28.10
C ALA A 358 -14.99 35.80 -27.74
N ALA A 359 -14.71 34.50 -27.57
CA ALA A 359 -13.38 34.01 -27.22
C ALA A 359 -12.32 34.35 -28.31
N PRO A 360 -11.04 34.58 -27.91
CA PRO A 360 -9.94 34.84 -28.84
C PRO A 360 -9.54 33.66 -29.72
#